data_AF-T1HLX8-F1
#
_entry.id   AF-T1HLX8-F1
#
_cell.length_a   1.000
_cell.length_b   1.000
_cell.length_c   1.000
_cell.angle_alpha   90.00
_cell.angle_beta   90.00
_cell.angle_gamma   90.00
#
_symmetry.space_group_name_H-M   'P 1'
#
loop_
_entity.id
_entity.type
_entity.pdbx_description
1 polymer ?
#
loop_
_entity_poly.entity_id
_entity_poly.type
_entity_poly.pdbx_seq_one_letter_code
_entity_poly.pdbx_strand_id
1 'polypeptide(L)'
;MDHNFTDSFFKIVYAIFSGSDRLGGITENDLAKLLRNEGFAIDRRQLRGCLDDGKTLGLFIKKTNNCYRLTKALYDSLSNNLEKARRNLRAISRHRARRSIRRKKTPSRKRNRGRSAVRKKKLCEGCKKNKACNCPPTCTLCPRASARRKSSEIMKKKEEVKKLTSEEPEPAAANEEYRNSKSPSANQPQPAPTNGFENKGTDTNTQPGL
;
A
#
# COMPACT_ATOMS: atom_id res chain seq x y z
N MET A 1 -14.24 12.90 20.44
CA MET A 1 -12.86 13.07 19.94
C MET A 1 -12.97 13.49 18.49
N ASP A 2 -13.03 14.79 18.25
CA ASP A 2 -13.31 15.32 16.92
C ASP A 2 -12.11 15.13 15.99
N HIS A 3 -12.34 14.54 14.81
CA HIS A 3 -11.28 14.26 13.83
C HIS A 3 -10.52 15.52 13.40
N ASN A 4 -11.15 16.70 13.49
CA ASN A 4 -10.53 17.98 13.18
C ASN A 4 -9.49 18.41 14.24
N PHE A 5 -9.67 18.04 15.51
CA PHE A 5 -8.74 18.42 16.59
C PHE A 5 -7.42 17.65 16.47
N THR A 6 -7.47 16.35 16.21
CA THR A 6 -6.27 15.51 16.11
C THR A 6 -5.42 15.87 14.89
N ASP A 7 -6.03 16.09 13.72
CA ASP A 7 -5.31 16.55 12.52
C ASP A 7 -4.67 17.94 12.72
N SER A 8 -5.40 18.88 13.35
CA SER A 8 -4.87 20.20 13.72
C SER A 8 -3.66 20.09 14.66
N PHE A 9 -3.75 19.22 15.68
CA PHE A 9 -2.66 19.01 16.64
C PHE A 9 -1.43 18.39 15.97
N PHE A 10 -1.59 17.40 15.08
CA PHE A 10 -0.47 16.83 14.33
C PHE A 10 0.22 17.85 13.42
N LYS A 11 -0.54 18.74 12.78
CA LYS A 11 0.02 19.87 11.99
C LYS A 11 0.84 20.83 12.85
N ILE A 12 0.35 21.17 14.05
CA ILE A 12 1.09 22.00 15.02
C ILE A 12 2.39 21.32 15.46
N VAL A 13 2.34 20.04 15.85
CA VAL A 13 3.53 19.24 16.22
C VAL A 13 4.54 19.18 15.07
N TYR A 14 4.06 18.97 13.84
CA TYR A 14 4.91 18.93 12.65
C TYR A 14 5.55 20.29 12.35
N ALA A 15 4.80 21.40 12.42
CA ALA A 15 5.30 22.73 12.18
C ALA A 15 6.33 23.19 13.24
N ILE A 16 6.20 22.74 14.50
CA ILE A 16 7.24 22.94 15.52
C ILE A 16 8.49 22.10 15.20
N PHE A 17 8.31 20.86 14.72
CA PHE A 17 9.42 19.97 14.34
C PHE A 17 10.19 20.46 13.09
N SER A 18 9.48 20.96 12.08
CA SER A 18 10.06 21.42 10.82
C SER A 18 10.60 22.85 10.91
N GLY A 19 9.93 23.71 11.69
CA GLY A 19 10.22 25.13 11.84
C GLY A 19 11.21 25.49 12.94
N SER A 20 11.71 24.52 13.72
CA SER A 20 12.70 24.81 14.78
C SER A 20 13.75 23.73 14.98
N ASP A 21 14.99 24.16 15.23
CA ASP A 21 16.03 23.30 15.74
C ASP A 21 15.67 22.76 17.14
N ARG A 22 16.14 21.54 17.44
CA ARG A 22 15.97 20.79 18.71
C ARG A 22 16.12 21.63 19.98
N LEU A 23 16.93 22.69 19.95
CA LEU A 23 17.18 23.60 21.07
C LEU A 23 16.53 24.98 20.93
N GLY A 24 16.26 25.47 19.72
CA GLY A 24 15.70 26.81 19.48
C GLY A 24 14.25 26.92 19.96
N GLY A 25 13.40 26.02 19.47
CA GLY A 25 11.95 26.20 19.54
C GLY A 25 11.45 27.31 18.62
N ILE A 26 10.14 27.51 18.57
CA ILE A 26 9.48 28.48 17.69
C ILE A 26 8.52 29.38 18.48
N THR A 27 8.41 30.65 18.12
CA THR A 27 7.42 31.56 18.74
C THR A 27 6.01 31.21 18.26
N GLU A 28 4.98 31.53 19.06
CA GLU A 28 3.57 31.43 18.62
C GLU A 28 3.32 32.20 17.31
N ASN A 29 3.97 33.35 17.13
CA ASN A 29 3.82 34.20 15.95
C ASN A 29 4.40 33.55 14.69
N ASP A 30 5.57 32.94 14.79
CA ASP A 30 6.23 32.31 13.64
C ASP A 30 5.61 30.96 13.31
N LEU A 31 5.14 30.22 14.33
CA LEU A 31 4.32 29.02 14.16
C LEU A 31 3.01 29.35 13.43
N ALA A 32 2.32 30.43 13.81
CA ALA A 32 1.12 30.91 13.12
C ALA A 32 1.39 31.47 11.71
N LYS A 33 2.65 31.80 11.35
CA LYS A 33 3.04 32.11 9.96
C LYS A 33 3.27 30.82 9.17
N LEU A 34 4.05 29.88 9.71
CA LEU A 34 4.33 28.58 9.06
C LEU A 34 3.04 27.83 8.73
N LEU A 35 2.14 27.69 9.70
CA LEU A 35 0.86 27.00 9.49
C LEU A 35 0.04 27.64 8.36
N ARG A 36 -0.02 28.98 8.29
CA ARG A 36 -0.69 29.68 7.18
C ARG A 36 0.02 29.51 5.84
N ASN A 37 1.35 29.47 5.82
CA ASN A 37 2.13 29.20 4.60
C ASN A 37 1.92 27.76 4.09
N GLU A 38 1.66 26.80 4.98
CA GLU A 38 1.26 25.43 4.65
C GLU A 38 -0.23 25.28 4.29
N GLY A 39 -0.98 26.40 4.21
CA GLY A 39 -2.41 26.42 3.87
C GLY A 39 -3.34 26.07 5.04
N PHE A 40 -2.82 26.00 6.27
CA PHE A 40 -3.59 25.69 7.47
C PHE A 40 -3.98 26.97 8.22
N ALA A 41 -5.24 27.38 8.07
CA ALA A 41 -5.83 28.46 8.85
C ALA A 41 -6.25 27.95 10.24
N ILE A 42 -5.65 28.50 11.29
CA ILE A 42 -6.02 28.26 12.69
C ILE A 42 -6.08 29.59 13.44
N ASP A 43 -7.11 29.74 14.29
CA ASP A 43 -7.24 30.92 15.15
C ASP A 43 -6.15 30.95 16.21
N ARG A 44 -5.61 32.14 16.52
CA ARG A 44 -4.62 32.30 17.62
C ARG A 44 -5.11 31.77 18.96
N ARG A 45 -6.42 31.85 19.25
CA ARG A 45 -7.01 31.29 20.47
C ARG A 45 -6.94 29.76 20.48
N GLN A 46 -7.29 29.11 19.36
CA GLN A 46 -7.21 27.65 19.21
C GLN A 46 -5.75 27.16 19.23
N LEU A 47 -4.83 27.89 18.59
CA LEU A 47 -3.40 27.60 18.61
C LEU A 47 -2.84 27.65 20.05
N ARG A 48 -3.21 28.67 20.84
CA ARG A 48 -2.81 28.73 22.26
C ARG A 48 -3.36 27.57 23.07
N GLY A 49 -4.65 27.25 22.92
CA GLY A 49 -5.25 26.07 23.54
C GLY A 49 -4.45 24.81 23.24
N CYS A 50 -4.21 24.50 21.97
CA CYS A 50 -3.42 23.35 21.55
C CYS A 50 -1.98 23.35 22.11
N LEU A 51 -1.34 24.52 22.25
CA LEU A 51 0.01 24.65 22.80
C LEU A 51 0.05 24.46 24.32
N ASP A 52 -0.97 24.90 25.05
CA ASP A 52 -1.07 24.73 26.50
C ASP A 52 -1.58 23.32 26.88
N ASP A 53 -2.45 22.72 26.06
CA ASP A 53 -2.85 21.30 26.10
C ASP A 53 -1.63 20.41 25.83
N GLY A 54 -0.88 20.67 24.75
CA GLY A 54 0.33 19.92 24.44
C GLY A 54 1.45 20.13 25.47
N LYS A 55 1.45 21.23 26.22
CA LYS A 55 2.33 21.46 27.37
C LYS A 55 1.90 20.61 28.58
N THR A 56 0.60 20.58 28.92
CA THR A 56 0.08 19.75 30.03
C THR A 56 0.22 18.26 29.76
N LEU A 57 0.12 17.83 28.50
CA LEU A 57 0.41 16.46 28.04
C LEU A 57 1.92 16.13 27.97
N GLY A 58 2.82 17.06 28.30
CA GLY A 58 4.28 16.81 28.28
C GLY A 58 4.86 16.63 26.87
N LEU A 59 4.19 17.15 25.84
CA LEU A 59 4.63 17.10 24.43
C LEU A 59 5.45 18.36 24.07
N PHE A 60 5.10 19.51 24.67
CA PHE A 60 5.78 20.80 24.47
C PHE A 60 6.45 21.32 25.73
N ILE A 61 7.59 22.01 25.55
CA ILE A 61 8.27 22.80 26.57
C ILE A 61 8.21 24.27 26.17
N LYS A 62 7.60 25.10 27.02
CA LYS A 62 7.59 26.56 26.88
C LYS A 62 8.87 27.15 27.47
N LYS A 63 9.60 27.96 26.70
CA LYS A 63 10.79 28.72 27.10
C LYS A 63 10.44 30.17 27.46
N THR A 64 11.42 30.88 28.02
CA THR A 64 11.33 32.25 28.59
C THR A 64 10.84 33.35 27.63
N ASN A 65 10.82 33.12 26.31
CA ASN A 65 10.37 34.11 25.31
C ASN A 65 9.06 33.72 24.59
N ASN A 66 8.17 32.94 25.24
CA ASN A 66 7.02 32.30 24.59
C ASN A 66 7.40 31.42 23.37
N CYS A 67 8.63 30.90 23.34
CA CYS A 67 9.04 29.88 22.38
C CYS A 67 8.60 28.49 22.85
N TYR A 68 8.01 27.71 21.96
CA TYR A 68 7.59 26.34 22.19
C TYR A 68 8.54 25.39 21.45
N ARG A 69 9.00 24.33 22.11
CA ARG A 69 9.77 23.24 21.50
C ARG A 69 9.16 21.90 21.88
N LEU A 70 9.40 20.87 21.08
CA LEU A 70 9.07 19.50 21.44
C LEU A 70 9.92 19.02 22.62
N THR A 71 9.40 18.08 23.41
CA THR A 71 10.22 17.34 24.38
C THR A 71 11.28 16.48 23.66
N LYS A 72 12.41 16.23 24.34
CA LYS A 72 13.54 15.50 23.79
C LYS A 72 13.13 14.13 23.24
N ALA A 73 12.33 13.37 23.99
CA ALA A 73 11.86 12.04 23.60
C ALA A 73 11.00 12.08 22.31
N LEU A 74 10.09 13.06 22.22
CA LEU A 74 9.23 13.23 21.04
C LEU A 74 10.03 13.67 19.81
N TYR A 75 10.93 14.65 19.97
CA TYR A 75 11.81 15.10 18.88
C TYR A 75 12.71 13.97 18.36
N ASP A 76 13.37 13.24 19.26
CA ASP A 76 14.30 12.18 18.89
C ASP A 76 13.57 11.01 18.20
N SER A 77 12.35 10.67 18.66
CA SER A 77 11.48 9.68 18.01
C SER A 77 11.05 10.10 16.60
N LEU A 78 10.57 11.34 16.44
CA LEU A 78 10.18 11.89 15.12
C LEU A 78 11.37 11.94 14.17
N SER A 79 12.52 12.43 14.62
CA SER A 79 13.77 12.48 13.84
C SER A 79 14.20 11.09 13.35
N ASN A 80 14.22 10.10 14.26
CA ASN A 80 14.57 8.71 13.91
C ASN A 80 13.61 8.10 12.89
N ASN A 81 12.29 8.34 13.03
CA ASN A 81 11.29 7.87 12.08
C ASN A 81 11.43 8.52 10.70
N LEU A 82 11.69 9.84 10.65
CA LEU A 82 11.91 10.58 9.41
C LEU A 82 13.21 10.13 8.72
N GLU A 83 14.28 9.86 9.48
CA GLU A 83 15.53 9.32 8.93
C GLU A 83 15.35 7.88 8.40
N LYS A 84 14.63 7.03 9.13
CA LYS A 84 14.24 5.68 8.68
C LYS A 84 13.44 5.73 7.37
N ALA A 85 12.47 6.64 7.26
CA ALA A 85 11.72 6.88 6.03
C ALA A 85 12.63 7.32 4.87
N ARG A 86 13.56 8.28 5.11
CA ARG A 86 14.56 8.72 4.12
C ARG A 86 15.48 7.58 3.66
N ARG A 87 15.95 6.72 4.58
CA ARG A 87 16.76 5.52 4.27
C ARG A 87 15.98 4.54 3.39
N ASN A 88 14.70 4.28 3.72
CA ASN A 88 13.82 3.42 2.93
C ASN A 88 13.56 3.99 1.52
N LEU A 89 13.30 5.29 1.38
CA LEU A 89 13.11 5.95 0.08
C LEU A 89 14.37 5.84 -0.80
N ARG A 90 15.56 6.06 -0.22
CA ARG A 90 16.86 5.86 -0.89
C ARG A 90 17.04 4.40 -1.33
N ALA A 91 16.65 3.42 -0.52
CA ALA A 91 16.72 2.00 -0.87
C ALA A 91 15.78 1.64 -2.04
N ILE A 92 14.53 2.13 -2.02
CA ILE A 92 13.56 1.96 -3.12
C ILE A 92 14.08 2.58 -4.42
N SER A 93 14.61 3.80 -4.37
CA SER A 93 15.20 4.49 -5.53
C SER A 93 16.38 3.70 -6.11
N ARG A 94 17.33 3.28 -5.27
CA ARG A 94 18.45 2.40 -5.67
C ARG A 94 17.98 1.09 -6.28
N HIS A 95 16.92 0.47 -5.75
CA HIS A 95 16.35 -0.76 -6.32
C HIS A 95 15.71 -0.53 -7.69
N ARG A 96 14.96 0.57 -7.88
CA ARG A 96 14.39 0.98 -9.17
C ARG A 96 15.49 1.23 -10.21
N ALA A 97 16.55 1.94 -9.85
CA ALA A 97 17.72 2.18 -10.71
C ALA A 97 18.45 0.87 -11.08
N ARG A 98 18.68 -0.04 -10.12
CA ARG A 98 19.25 -1.37 -10.40
C ARG A 98 18.37 -2.19 -11.34
N ARG A 99 17.03 -2.14 -11.21
CA ARG A 99 16.08 -2.80 -12.12
C ARG A 99 16.13 -2.21 -13.53
N SER A 100 16.21 -0.89 -13.71
CA SER A 100 16.28 -0.27 -15.04
C SER A 100 17.59 -0.60 -15.75
N ILE A 101 18.72 -0.56 -15.05
CA ILE A 101 20.03 -0.98 -15.58
C ILE A 101 20.00 -2.46 -15.98
N ARG A 102 19.45 -3.35 -15.15
CA ARG A 102 19.35 -4.79 -15.48
C ARG A 102 18.49 -5.04 -16.72
N ARG A 103 17.39 -4.29 -16.90
CA ARG A 103 16.55 -4.37 -18.12
C ARG A 103 17.28 -3.87 -19.37
N LYS A 104 18.11 -2.82 -19.26
CA LYS A 104 18.93 -2.32 -20.39
C LYS A 104 20.13 -3.24 -20.71
N LYS A 105 20.76 -3.87 -19.71
CA LYS A 105 21.93 -4.74 -19.88
C LYS A 105 21.61 -6.18 -20.29
N THR A 106 20.36 -6.63 -20.17
CA THR A 106 19.92 -7.83 -20.89
C THR A 106 19.54 -7.43 -22.31
N PRO A 107 20.35 -7.75 -23.36
CA PRO A 107 19.78 -7.80 -24.69
C PRO A 107 18.57 -8.74 -24.62
N SER A 108 17.48 -8.39 -25.30
CA SER A 108 16.26 -9.19 -25.36
C SER A 108 16.57 -10.52 -26.04
N ARG A 109 17.08 -11.48 -25.25
CA ARG A 109 17.65 -12.75 -25.71
C ARG A 109 16.56 -13.47 -26.48
N LYS A 110 16.61 -13.37 -27.82
CA LYS A 110 15.65 -13.96 -28.76
C LYS A 110 15.36 -15.36 -28.23
N ARG A 111 14.13 -15.57 -27.74
CA ARG A 111 13.79 -16.70 -26.88
C ARG A 111 13.90 -17.95 -27.74
N ASN A 112 15.05 -18.62 -27.70
CA ASN A 112 15.45 -19.59 -28.72
C ASN A 112 14.35 -20.63 -28.91
N ARG A 113 13.67 -20.57 -30.08
CA ARG A 113 12.66 -21.55 -30.54
C ARG A 113 13.26 -22.95 -30.79
N GLY A 114 14.56 -23.15 -30.49
CA GLY A 114 15.31 -24.40 -30.65
C GLY A 114 14.88 -25.58 -29.77
N ARG A 115 14.02 -25.39 -28.75
CA ARG A 115 13.45 -26.53 -27.99
C ARG A 115 12.55 -27.45 -28.85
N SER A 116 12.07 -26.98 -30.00
CA SER A 116 11.21 -27.77 -30.89
C SER A 116 11.96 -28.76 -31.78
N ALA A 117 13.24 -28.53 -32.10
CA ALA A 117 14.01 -29.40 -32.99
C ALA A 117 14.49 -30.69 -32.29
N VAL A 118 15.04 -30.56 -31.08
CA VAL A 118 15.63 -31.68 -30.31
C VAL A 118 14.58 -32.75 -29.95
N ARG A 119 13.30 -32.40 -29.86
CA ARG A 119 12.21 -33.34 -29.53
C ARG A 119 11.70 -34.20 -30.69
N LYS A 120 11.98 -33.86 -31.95
CA LYS A 120 11.49 -34.64 -33.11
C LYS A 120 12.14 -36.03 -33.22
N LYS A 121 13.37 -36.22 -32.72
CA LYS A 121 14.12 -37.48 -32.81
C LYS A 121 13.68 -38.59 -31.81
N LYS A 122 12.66 -38.35 -30.96
CA LYS A 122 12.18 -39.33 -29.95
C LYS A 122 10.66 -39.52 -29.98
N LEU A 123 10.05 -39.47 -31.17
CA LEU A 123 8.63 -39.76 -31.38
C LEU A 123 8.45 -41.20 -31.89
N CYS A 124 7.41 -41.90 -31.43
CA CYS A 124 7.02 -43.20 -32.00
C CYS A 124 6.46 -43.02 -33.43
N GLU A 125 6.42 -44.11 -34.20
CA GLU A 125 5.95 -44.10 -35.61
C GLU A 125 4.60 -43.42 -35.81
N GLY A 126 3.62 -43.69 -34.93
CA GLY A 126 2.31 -43.04 -35.00
C GLY A 126 2.38 -41.51 -34.87
N CYS A 127 3.27 -40.99 -34.02
CA CYS A 127 3.47 -39.54 -33.83
C CYS A 127 4.48 -38.91 -34.80
N LYS A 128 5.28 -39.71 -35.52
CA LYS A 128 6.05 -39.25 -36.69
C LYS A 128 5.12 -38.97 -37.87
N LYS A 129 4.17 -39.89 -38.13
CA LYS A 129 3.21 -39.80 -39.24
C LYS A 129 2.10 -38.77 -38.97
N ASN A 130 1.46 -38.82 -37.79
CA ASN A 130 0.30 -37.97 -37.47
C ASN A 130 0.53 -37.08 -36.24
N LYS A 131 0.26 -35.77 -36.39
CA LYS A 131 0.23 -34.79 -35.27
C LYS A 131 -0.79 -35.15 -34.17
N ALA A 132 -1.79 -35.97 -34.51
CA ALA A 132 -2.87 -36.44 -33.66
C ALA A 132 -2.79 -37.95 -33.36
N CYS A 133 -1.61 -38.45 -33.04
CA CYS A 133 -1.40 -39.85 -32.68
C CYS A 133 -2.18 -40.29 -31.41
N ASN A 134 -3.09 -41.26 -31.57
CA ASN A 134 -3.79 -41.96 -30.49
C ASN A 134 -2.96 -43.17 -30.01
N CYS A 135 -1.78 -42.91 -29.44
CA CYS A 135 -0.94 -43.97 -28.91
C CYS A 135 -1.50 -44.55 -27.60
N PRO A 136 -1.25 -45.84 -27.30
CA PRO A 136 -1.62 -46.43 -26.02
C PRO A 136 -0.94 -45.70 -24.85
N PRO A 137 -1.54 -45.68 -23.64
CA PRO A 137 -1.03 -44.93 -22.50
C PRO A 137 0.38 -45.37 -22.07
N THR A 138 0.75 -46.63 -22.33
CA THR A 138 2.08 -47.20 -22.10
C THR A 138 3.18 -46.61 -22.99
N CYS A 139 2.84 -45.96 -24.11
CA CYS A 139 3.83 -45.47 -25.07
C CYS A 139 4.75 -44.38 -24.47
N THR A 140 6.03 -44.70 -24.30
CA THR A 140 7.08 -43.84 -23.73
C THR A 140 7.55 -42.72 -24.67
N LEU A 141 7.44 -42.93 -25.98
CA LEU A 141 7.87 -41.99 -27.01
C LEU A 141 6.75 -41.02 -27.48
N CYS A 142 5.50 -41.23 -27.03
CA CYS A 142 4.39 -40.34 -27.37
C CYS A 142 4.27 -39.19 -26.35
N PRO A 143 4.42 -37.91 -26.76
CA PRO A 143 4.31 -36.78 -25.84
C PRO A 143 2.89 -36.60 -25.27
N ARG A 144 1.85 -36.99 -26.02
CA ARG A 144 0.45 -36.97 -25.53
C ARG A 144 0.21 -38.04 -24.46
N ALA A 145 0.70 -39.28 -24.67
CA ALA A 145 0.61 -40.35 -23.67
C ALA A 145 1.43 -40.04 -22.41
N SER A 146 2.62 -39.45 -22.57
CA SER A 146 3.43 -38.97 -21.44
C SER A 146 2.72 -37.87 -20.63
N ALA A 147 2.06 -36.92 -21.29
CA ALA A 147 1.28 -35.88 -20.61
C ALA A 147 0.07 -36.47 -19.84
N ARG A 148 -0.65 -37.44 -20.44
CA ARG A 148 -1.75 -38.15 -19.78
C ARG A 148 -1.27 -38.89 -18.52
N ARG A 149 -0.17 -39.65 -18.61
CA ARG A 149 0.42 -40.37 -17.46
C ARG A 149 0.82 -39.44 -16.31
N LYS A 150 1.50 -38.34 -16.62
CA LYS A 150 1.83 -37.33 -15.60
C LYS A 150 0.59 -36.73 -14.93
N SER A 151 -0.49 -36.49 -15.70
CA SER A 151 -1.75 -36.02 -15.11
C SER A 151 -2.36 -37.04 -14.15
N SER A 152 -2.35 -38.34 -14.50
CA SER A 152 -2.84 -39.39 -13.60
C SER A 152 -1.96 -39.61 -12.36
N GLU A 153 -0.64 -39.51 -12.50
CA GLU A 153 0.29 -39.55 -11.35
C GLU A 153 0.05 -38.38 -10.39
N ILE A 154 -0.22 -37.17 -10.91
CA ILE A 154 -0.53 -35.99 -10.09
C ILE A 154 -1.90 -36.12 -9.42
N MET A 155 -2.90 -36.71 -10.09
CA MET A 155 -4.21 -37.00 -9.47
C MET A 155 -4.06 -38.00 -8.31
N LYS A 156 -3.40 -39.15 -8.53
CA LYS A 156 -3.15 -40.16 -7.50
C LYS A 156 -2.42 -39.59 -6.29
N LYS A 157 -1.33 -38.83 -6.49
CA LYS A 157 -0.61 -38.18 -5.39
C LYS A 157 -1.47 -37.17 -4.60
N LYS A 158 -2.42 -36.50 -5.25
CA LYS A 158 -3.37 -35.60 -4.56
C LYS A 158 -4.40 -36.38 -3.73
N GLU A 159 -4.81 -37.57 -4.18
CA GLU A 159 -5.70 -38.45 -3.41
C GLU A 159 -4.96 -39.12 -2.25
N GLU A 160 -3.72 -39.55 -2.44
CA GLU A 160 -2.84 -40.07 -1.38
C GLU A 160 -2.63 -39.02 -0.26
N VAL A 161 -2.30 -37.78 -0.61
CA VAL A 161 -2.16 -36.68 0.37
C VAL A 161 -3.47 -36.39 1.11
N LYS A 162 -4.62 -36.45 0.42
CA LYS A 162 -5.93 -36.27 1.05
C LYS A 162 -6.28 -37.37 2.05
N LYS A 163 -5.95 -38.63 1.75
CA LYS A 163 -6.16 -39.75 2.68
C LYS A 163 -5.29 -39.64 3.94
N LEU A 164 -4.06 -39.15 3.78
CA LEU A 164 -3.16 -38.88 4.91
C LEU A 164 -3.56 -37.66 5.76
N THR A 165 -4.49 -36.82 5.30
CA THR A 165 -5.04 -35.68 6.06
C THR A 165 -6.44 -35.96 6.63
N SER A 166 -6.92 -37.20 6.56
CA SER A 166 -8.21 -37.64 7.14
C SER A 166 -8.06 -38.60 8.33
N GLU A 167 -6.83 -38.83 8.82
CA GLU A 167 -6.53 -39.68 9.98
C GLU A 167 -5.68 -38.93 11.02
N GLU A 168 -6.15 -37.74 11.44
CA GLU A 168 -5.60 -37.02 12.59
C GLU A 168 -6.73 -36.82 13.63
N PRO A 169 -6.56 -37.20 14.90
CA PRO A 169 -7.62 -37.11 15.92
C PRO A 169 -7.91 -35.67 16.31
N GLU A 170 -9.13 -35.43 16.82
CA GLU A 170 -9.59 -34.09 17.22
C GLU A 170 -8.64 -33.42 18.23
N PRO A 171 -8.23 -32.16 18.01
CA PRO A 171 -7.69 -31.35 19.08
C PRO A 171 -8.82 -30.94 20.03
N ALA A 172 -8.80 -31.51 21.24
CA ALA A 172 -9.74 -31.16 22.30
C ALA A 172 -9.75 -29.64 22.58
N ALA A 173 -10.92 -29.11 22.91
CA ALA A 173 -11.19 -27.68 22.99
C ALA A 173 -10.31 -26.93 24.01
N ALA A 174 -9.80 -25.77 23.60
CA ALA A 174 -9.27 -24.74 24.49
C ALA A 174 -9.60 -23.33 23.94
N ASN A 175 -10.76 -22.85 24.37
CA ASN A 175 -11.26 -21.46 24.44
C ASN A 175 -11.04 -20.45 23.28
N GLU A 176 -12.18 -19.84 22.92
CA GLU A 176 -12.37 -18.46 22.44
C GLU A 176 -11.48 -17.43 23.20
N GLU A 177 -11.17 -16.22 22.71
CA GLU A 177 -11.67 -15.36 21.61
C GLU A 177 -10.45 -14.51 21.11
N TYR A 178 -10.41 -13.70 20.05
CA TYR A 178 -11.38 -13.20 19.07
C TYR A 178 -10.61 -12.73 17.81
N ARG A 179 -11.06 -13.04 16.58
CA ARG A 179 -10.99 -12.06 15.47
C ARG A 179 -11.75 -12.41 14.17
N ASN A 180 -12.46 -11.39 13.67
CA ASN A 180 -12.92 -11.19 12.28
C ASN A 180 -13.95 -12.17 11.70
N SER A 181 -15.20 -11.93 12.05
CA SER A 181 -16.34 -12.24 11.18
C SER A 181 -16.38 -11.32 9.95
N LYS A 182 -16.37 -11.95 8.78
CA LYS A 182 -17.14 -11.61 7.55
C LYS A 182 -17.13 -10.17 7.00
N SER A 183 -16.55 -10.05 5.81
CA SER A 183 -17.10 -9.24 4.70
C SER A 183 -18.56 -9.63 4.38
N PRO A 184 -19.25 -8.84 3.54
CA PRO A 184 -19.52 -9.43 2.22
C PRO A 184 -19.30 -8.49 1.03
N SER A 185 -19.10 -9.12 -0.12
CA SER A 185 -18.99 -8.50 -1.44
C SER A 185 -20.38 -8.33 -2.09
N ALA A 186 -20.58 -7.29 -2.89
CA ALA A 186 -21.62 -7.24 -3.90
C ALA A 186 -21.14 -6.45 -5.13
N ASN A 187 -21.33 -7.01 -6.33
CA ASN A 187 -21.10 -6.33 -7.60
C ASN A 187 -22.31 -5.44 -7.93
N GLN A 188 -22.09 -4.22 -8.45
CA GLN A 188 -22.63 -3.78 -9.75
C GLN A 188 -22.03 -2.42 -10.20
N PRO A 189 -22.03 -2.08 -11.51
CA PRO A 189 -21.39 -0.86 -12.02
C PRO A 189 -22.35 0.24 -12.53
N GLN A 190 -22.09 1.49 -12.09
CA GLN A 190 -22.50 2.80 -12.67
C GLN A 190 -24.02 3.14 -12.76
N PRO A 191 -24.38 4.44 -12.66
CA PRO A 191 -24.35 5.34 -13.83
C PRO A 191 -23.63 6.69 -13.61
N ALA A 192 -23.59 7.50 -14.67
CA ALA A 192 -22.97 8.84 -14.74
C ALA A 192 -23.82 9.96 -14.11
N PRO A 193 -23.25 11.13 -13.79
CA PRO A 193 -24.02 12.27 -13.31
C PRO A 193 -24.86 12.89 -14.44
N THR A 194 -26.17 13.01 -14.23
CA THR A 194 -27.07 13.78 -15.10
C THR A 194 -27.09 15.25 -14.70
N ASN A 195 -27.02 16.13 -15.70
CA ASN A 195 -27.18 17.57 -15.51
C ASN A 195 -28.65 17.95 -15.26
N GLY A 196 -28.83 18.92 -14.35
CA GLY A 196 -29.99 19.78 -14.16
C GLY A 196 -29.52 20.88 -13.20
N PHE A 197 -29.42 22.16 -13.53
CA PHE A 197 -30.15 22.95 -14.53
C PHE A 197 -31.66 23.05 -14.25
N GLU A 198 -31.98 23.75 -13.17
CA GLU A 198 -33.12 24.66 -13.18
C GLU A 198 -32.65 26.10 -12.91
N ASN A 199 -32.95 26.97 -13.87
CA ASN A 199 -32.88 28.43 -13.75
C ASN A 199 -34.19 28.97 -13.17
N LYS A 200 -34.10 30.05 -12.37
CA LYS A 200 -35.11 31.12 -12.14
C LYS A 200 -34.62 31.98 -10.96
N GLY A 201 -34.37 33.29 -11.04
CA GLY A 201 -34.03 34.26 -12.10
C GLY A 201 -33.02 35.27 -11.48
N THR A 202 -32.34 36.23 -12.12
CA THR A 202 -32.75 37.26 -13.10
C THR A 202 -34.10 37.90 -12.75
N ASP A 203 -34.24 39.19 -12.41
CA ASP A 203 -33.34 40.33 -12.19
C ASP A 203 -33.95 41.17 -11.02
N THR A 204 -33.47 42.29 -10.46
CA THR A 204 -32.86 43.49 -11.05
C THR A 204 -32.07 44.32 -10.03
N ASN A 205 -31.00 44.92 -10.54
CA ASN A 205 -30.26 46.07 -10.03
C ASN A 205 -31.17 47.29 -9.75
N THR A 206 -31.14 47.86 -8.53
CA THR A 206 -31.49 49.28 -8.25
C THR A 206 -30.79 49.78 -6.98
N GLN A 207 -29.74 50.59 -7.14
CA GLN A 207 -29.51 51.77 -6.30
C GLN A 207 -30.11 52.97 -7.05
N PRO A 208 -30.70 53.98 -6.36
CA PRO A 208 -29.85 55.05 -5.82
C PRO A 208 -30.32 55.73 -4.51
N GLY A 209 -29.36 56.39 -3.84
CA GLY A 209 -29.51 57.68 -3.14
C GLY A 209 -30.49 57.83 -1.97
N LEU A 210 -29.95 57.92 -0.75
CA LEU A 210 -29.58 59.20 -0.11
C LEU A 210 -28.68 58.97 1.12
#